data_AF-A0A2S8F4B5-F1
#
_entry.id   AF-A0A2S8F4B5-F1
#
_cell.length_a   1.000
_cell.length_b   1.000
_cell.length_c   1.000
_cell.angle_alpha   90.00
_cell.angle_beta   90.00
_cell.angle_gamma   90.00
#
_symmetry.space_group_name_H-M   'P 1'
#
loop_
_entity.id
_entity.type
_entity.pdbx_description
1 polymer ?
#
loop_
_entity_poly.entity_id
_entity_poly.type
_entity_poly.pdbx_seq_one_letter_code
_entity_poly.pdbx_strand_id
1 'polypeptide(L)'
;MPRFHVEKSIEIAAPPEKVYETVVDYATWSRWSPWLCSEPDAVVTVSENSNAIGSLYSWEGKIVGAGEIEHVQLEPGRSIVDEIRFTKPHRSSSSVRFDFERTQSGTLLTWQMDGSLPWFLFWMTSMMQTFIGMDYERGLKMLKEYIETGKVPSQTKVVGIEQVEPLKMVGLRRSCTLSGIGPSMEAAVSELLPLLEKQGLAQEGELMSAYHKFNLKSQTCDYTIGKVLAADTDVKVDAPLVVWSSPATKALCVEHLGDYRHLGNGWSAANQYVRYKRLKQSGCSAFEIYTNDPHHLPVEQWCTKIYLPLK
;
A
#
# COMPACT_ATOMS: atom_id res chain seq x y z
N MET A 1 16.06 -21.59 -15.60
CA MET A 1 15.55 -20.78 -14.47
C MET A 1 14.19 -20.25 -14.87
N PRO A 2 13.12 -20.50 -14.10
CA PRO A 2 11.80 -19.91 -14.36
C PRO A 2 11.95 -18.39 -14.42
N ARG A 3 11.45 -17.79 -15.51
CA ARG A 3 11.41 -16.34 -15.69
C ARG A 3 10.06 -15.83 -15.23
N PHE A 4 10.05 -14.60 -14.77
CA PHE A 4 8.82 -13.87 -14.48
C PHE A 4 8.94 -12.46 -15.06
N HIS A 5 7.80 -11.94 -15.46
CA HIS A 5 7.62 -10.57 -15.91
C HIS A 5 6.55 -9.93 -15.05
N VAL A 6 6.77 -8.68 -14.65
CA VAL A 6 5.79 -7.86 -13.95
C VAL A 6 5.76 -6.51 -14.63
N GLU A 7 4.56 -6.02 -14.91
CA GLU A 7 4.36 -4.66 -15.39
C GLU A 7 3.13 -4.04 -14.76
N LYS A 8 3.21 -2.72 -14.54
CA LYS A 8 2.09 -1.87 -14.11
C LYS A 8 2.22 -0.53 -14.80
N SER A 9 1.08 0.10 -15.07
CA SER A 9 1.04 1.39 -15.73
C SER A 9 0.07 2.34 -15.04
N ILE A 10 0.32 3.65 -15.18
CA ILE A 10 -0.57 4.71 -14.71
C ILE A 10 -0.52 5.91 -15.65
N GLU A 11 -1.66 6.57 -15.85
CA GLU A 11 -1.71 7.87 -16.53
C GLU A 11 -1.29 8.98 -15.55
N ILE A 12 -0.39 9.85 -15.98
CA ILE A 12 0.08 11.02 -15.24
C ILE A 12 -0.22 12.27 -16.08
N ALA A 13 -0.89 13.25 -15.47
CA ALA A 13 -1.26 14.53 -16.08
C ALA A 13 -0.05 15.48 -16.15
N ALA A 14 1.01 15.02 -16.82
CA ALA A 14 2.25 15.74 -17.05
C ALA A 14 2.88 15.31 -18.39
N PRO A 15 3.66 16.19 -19.04
CA PRO A 15 4.34 15.83 -20.27
C PRO A 15 5.45 14.78 -20.02
N PRO A 16 5.76 13.89 -20.99
CA PRO A 16 6.73 12.81 -20.82
C PRO A 16 8.10 13.28 -20.34
N GLU A 17 8.52 14.48 -20.73
CA GLU A 17 9.79 15.07 -20.33
C GLU A 17 9.85 15.29 -18.81
N LYS A 18 8.79 15.83 -18.20
CA LYS A 18 8.70 16.04 -16.74
C LYS A 18 8.64 14.72 -15.98
N VAL A 19 7.90 13.74 -16.50
CA VAL A 19 7.79 12.41 -15.88
C VAL A 19 9.14 11.71 -15.94
N TYR A 20 9.80 11.74 -17.09
CA TYR A 20 11.14 11.20 -17.30
C TYR A 20 12.17 11.84 -16.38
N GLU A 21 12.25 13.18 -16.35
CA GLU A 21 13.18 13.94 -15.50
C GLU A 21 13.01 13.59 -14.01
N THR A 22 11.78 13.31 -13.57
CA THR A 22 11.52 12.88 -12.19
C THR A 22 12.02 11.46 -11.93
N VAL A 23 11.73 10.51 -12.84
CA VAL A 23 12.08 9.10 -12.66
C VAL A 23 13.58 8.83 -12.86
N VAL A 24 14.22 9.51 -13.80
CA VAL A 24 15.65 9.35 -14.07
C VAL A 24 16.52 9.93 -12.95
N ASP A 25 16.00 10.87 -12.14
CA ASP A 25 16.75 11.40 -11.02
C ASP A 25 16.52 10.58 -9.75
N TYR A 26 17.48 9.72 -9.42
CA TYR A 26 17.48 8.92 -8.20
C TYR A 26 17.38 9.74 -6.91
N ALA A 27 17.70 11.03 -6.91
CA ALA A 27 17.51 11.90 -5.75
C ALA A 27 16.03 12.14 -5.41
N THR A 28 15.10 11.87 -6.33
CA THR A 28 13.66 12.02 -6.11
C THR A 28 13.01 10.78 -5.51
N TRP A 29 13.62 9.60 -5.65
CA TRP A 29 12.99 8.30 -5.43
C TRP A 29 12.51 8.09 -4.00
N SER A 30 13.22 8.66 -3.02
CA SER A 30 12.84 8.57 -1.61
C SER A 30 11.47 9.17 -1.30
N ARG A 31 10.98 10.09 -2.15
CA ARG A 31 9.68 10.76 -2.00
C ARG A 31 8.50 9.89 -2.43
N TRP A 32 8.74 8.85 -3.22
CA TRP A 32 7.68 8.00 -3.81
C TRP A 32 8.03 6.51 -3.78
N SER A 33 8.99 6.10 -2.95
CA SER A 33 9.43 4.70 -2.83
C SER A 33 8.42 3.84 -2.03
N PRO A 34 7.81 2.80 -2.64
CA PRO A 34 6.88 1.91 -1.95
C PRO A 34 7.53 1.05 -0.86
N TRP A 35 8.85 0.92 -0.89
CA TRP A 35 9.65 0.18 0.09
C TRP A 35 9.99 1.04 1.30
N LEU A 36 10.43 2.29 1.12
CA LEU A 36 10.75 3.18 2.25
C LEU A 36 9.53 3.50 3.11
N CYS A 37 8.32 3.44 2.57
CA CYS A 37 7.10 3.49 3.38
C CYS A 37 6.99 2.34 4.40
N SER A 38 7.80 1.28 4.33
CA SER A 38 7.82 0.21 5.33
C SER A 38 8.99 0.31 6.30
N GLU A 39 10.00 1.10 5.97
CA GLU A 39 11.17 1.37 6.80
C GLU A 39 11.72 2.76 6.48
N PRO A 40 11.10 3.83 7.03
CA PRO A 40 11.50 5.21 6.73
C PRO A 40 12.94 5.53 7.14
N ASP A 41 13.48 4.80 8.12
CA ASP A 41 14.85 4.95 8.63
C ASP A 41 15.89 4.12 7.84
N ALA A 42 15.50 3.48 6.73
CA ALA A 42 16.47 2.77 5.89
C ALA A 42 17.49 3.75 5.31
N VAL A 43 18.76 3.32 5.28
CA VAL A 43 19.84 4.16 4.76
C VAL A 43 19.80 4.12 3.25
N VAL A 44 19.69 5.28 2.62
CA VAL A 44 19.71 5.46 1.16
C VAL A 44 20.94 6.26 0.78
N THR A 45 21.71 5.77 -0.20
CA THR A 45 22.83 6.50 -0.79
C THR A 45 22.63 6.61 -2.28
N VAL A 46 22.75 7.83 -2.80
CA VAL A 46 22.63 8.15 -4.23
C VAL A 46 23.97 8.70 -4.72
N SER A 47 24.39 8.33 -5.93
CA SER A 47 25.58 8.88 -6.56
C SER A 47 25.48 10.40 -6.76
N GLU A 48 26.62 11.11 -6.73
CA GLU A 48 26.66 12.58 -6.92
C GLU A 48 25.98 13.04 -8.21
N ASN A 49 26.21 12.30 -9.29
CA ASN A 49 25.40 12.40 -10.50
C ASN A 49 24.30 11.32 -10.42
N SER A 50 23.06 11.74 -10.23
CA SER A 50 21.93 10.85 -9.95
C SER A 50 21.05 10.52 -11.16
N ASN A 51 21.39 11.04 -12.35
CA ASN A 51 20.54 10.95 -13.54
C ASN A 51 21.30 10.63 -14.85
N ALA A 52 22.44 9.95 -14.75
CA ALA A 52 23.27 9.52 -15.88
C ALA A 52 23.43 8.01 -15.92
N ILE A 53 23.89 7.47 -17.05
CA ILE A 53 24.29 6.06 -17.13
C ILE A 53 25.38 5.80 -16.09
N GLY A 54 25.23 4.72 -15.32
CA GLY A 54 26.10 4.37 -14.19
C GLY A 54 25.77 5.09 -12.88
N SER A 55 24.76 5.97 -12.84
CA SER A 55 24.22 6.47 -11.57
C SER A 55 23.68 5.32 -10.74
N LEU A 56 23.85 5.42 -9.42
CA LEU A 56 23.50 4.37 -8.46
C LEU A 56 22.55 4.93 -7.40
N TYR A 57 21.53 4.13 -7.08
CA TYR A 57 20.71 4.27 -5.88
C TYR A 57 20.83 2.99 -5.06
N SER A 58 21.33 3.09 -3.83
CA SER A 58 21.49 1.95 -2.93
C SER A 58 20.67 2.13 -1.66
N TRP A 59 20.20 1.02 -1.11
CA TRP A 59 19.46 1.01 0.15
C TRP A 59 19.98 -0.10 1.08
N GLU A 60 19.90 0.17 2.38
CA GLU A 60 20.10 -0.82 3.42
C GLU A 60 19.10 -0.63 4.57
N GLY A 61 18.33 -1.68 4.84
CA GLY A 61 17.34 -1.74 5.91
C GLY A 61 17.18 -3.16 6.47
N LYS A 62 16.56 -3.25 7.64
CA LYS A 62 16.26 -4.50 8.35
C LYS A 62 15.02 -5.20 7.78
N ILE A 63 14.07 -4.43 7.27
CA ILE A 63 12.79 -4.86 6.72
C ILE A 63 12.87 -4.89 5.19
N VAL A 64 13.34 -3.81 4.57
CA VAL A 64 13.41 -3.67 3.10
C VAL A 64 14.61 -4.39 2.47
N GLY A 65 15.46 -5.01 3.30
CA GLY A 65 16.67 -5.69 2.85
C GLY A 65 17.74 -4.70 2.38
N ALA A 66 18.61 -5.16 1.49
CA ALA A 66 19.66 -4.31 0.94
C ALA A 66 19.90 -4.62 -0.53
N GLY A 67 20.28 -3.60 -1.28
CA GLY A 67 20.54 -3.71 -2.71
C GLY A 67 20.87 -2.35 -3.32
N GLU A 68 20.98 -2.36 -4.64
CA GLU A 68 21.22 -1.19 -5.45
C GLU A 68 20.51 -1.31 -6.79
N ILE A 69 20.29 -0.17 -7.44
CA ILE A 69 19.80 -0.06 -8.81
C ILE A 69 20.69 0.92 -9.57
N GLU A 70 21.00 0.57 -10.81
CA GLU A 70 21.92 1.31 -11.68
C GLU A 70 21.28 1.60 -13.04
N HIS A 71 21.45 2.82 -13.53
CA HIS A 71 21.06 3.18 -14.90
C HIS A 71 21.98 2.54 -15.94
N VAL A 72 21.44 1.69 -16.78
CA VAL A 72 22.18 0.98 -17.85
C VAL A 72 21.98 1.64 -19.21
N GLN A 73 20.75 2.09 -19.51
CA GLN A 73 20.42 2.79 -20.76
C GLN A 73 19.38 3.87 -20.49
N LEU A 74 19.61 5.05 -21.07
CA LEU A 74 18.73 6.20 -20.94
C LEU A 74 18.34 6.71 -22.33
N GLU A 75 17.04 6.77 -22.60
CA GLU A 75 16.46 7.43 -23.77
C GLU A 75 15.53 8.55 -23.30
N PRO A 76 16.01 9.82 -23.29
CA PRO A 76 15.25 10.95 -22.77
C PRO A 76 13.81 11.02 -23.27
N GLY A 77 12.87 11.09 -22.32
CA GLY A 77 11.43 11.18 -22.58
C GLY A 77 10.80 9.91 -23.18
N ARG A 78 11.55 8.81 -23.33
CA ARG A 78 11.07 7.57 -23.95
C ARG A 78 11.22 6.34 -23.07
N SER A 79 12.42 6.08 -22.55
CA SER A 79 12.63 4.94 -21.66
C SER A 79 13.87 5.03 -20.77
N ILE A 80 13.84 4.29 -19.67
CA ILE A 80 14.95 4.05 -18.75
C ILE A 80 15.09 2.53 -18.60
N VAL A 81 16.30 2.01 -18.70
CA VAL A 81 16.62 0.62 -18.39
C VAL A 81 17.64 0.59 -17.28
N ASP A 82 17.28 -0.13 -16.22
CA ASP A 82 18.06 -0.27 -15.02
C ASP A 82 18.39 -1.73 -14.74
N GLU A 83 19.52 -1.97 -14.07
CA GLU A 83 19.80 -3.25 -13.44
C GLU A 83 19.62 -3.09 -11.92
N ILE A 84 18.71 -3.87 -11.34
CA ILE A 84 18.54 -3.94 -9.89
C ILE A 84 19.24 -5.17 -9.34
N ARG A 85 20.03 -4.99 -8.27
CA ARG A 85 20.82 -6.03 -7.61
C ARG A 85 20.52 -6.06 -6.12
N PHE A 86 19.86 -7.12 -5.68
CA PHE A 86 19.61 -7.37 -4.26
C PHE A 86 20.82 -8.08 -3.64
N THR A 87 21.19 -7.70 -2.42
CA THR A 87 22.26 -8.33 -1.63
C THR A 87 21.73 -9.02 -0.37
N LYS A 88 20.68 -8.50 0.25
CA LYS A 88 19.99 -9.08 1.41
C LYS A 88 18.47 -9.12 1.19
N PRO A 89 17.77 -10.18 1.65
CA PRO A 89 18.29 -11.36 2.34
C PRO A 89 18.97 -12.39 1.43
N HIS A 90 18.72 -12.31 0.12
CA HIS A 90 19.29 -13.19 -0.89
C HIS A 90 19.82 -12.37 -2.06
N ARG A 91 20.90 -12.87 -2.69
CA ARG A 91 21.42 -12.24 -3.90
C ARG A 91 20.55 -12.56 -5.10
N SER A 92 20.19 -11.55 -5.86
CA SER A 92 19.47 -11.68 -7.13
C SER A 92 19.67 -10.43 -7.96
N SER A 93 19.58 -10.56 -9.28
CA SER A 93 19.50 -9.42 -10.19
C SER A 93 18.31 -9.55 -11.13
N SER A 94 17.78 -8.40 -11.52
CA SER A 94 16.68 -8.28 -12.47
C SER A 94 16.90 -7.06 -13.37
N SER A 95 16.32 -7.08 -14.56
CA SER A 95 16.18 -5.89 -15.40
C SER A 95 14.93 -5.14 -14.97
N VAL A 96 15.04 -3.83 -14.80
CA VAL A 96 13.92 -2.93 -14.52
C VAL A 96 13.82 -1.95 -15.68
N ARG A 97 12.60 -1.65 -16.12
CA ARG A 97 12.37 -0.72 -17.23
C ARG A 97 11.25 0.25 -16.91
N PHE A 98 11.43 1.50 -17.30
CA PHE A 98 10.37 2.49 -17.37
C PHE A 98 10.15 2.90 -18.83
N ASP A 99 8.90 2.91 -19.26
CA ASP A 99 8.48 3.40 -20.58
C ASP A 99 7.55 4.60 -20.42
N PHE A 100 7.79 5.64 -21.23
CA PHE A 100 7.07 6.91 -21.19
C PHE A 100 6.36 7.11 -22.52
N GLU A 101 5.05 6.89 -22.55
CA GLU A 101 4.23 7.08 -23.75
C GLU A 101 3.39 8.35 -23.63
N ARG A 102 3.49 9.25 -24.62
CA ARG A 102 2.67 10.46 -24.67
C ARG A 102 1.21 10.10 -24.94
N THR A 103 0.30 10.58 -24.11
CA THR A 103 -1.16 10.42 -24.27
C THR A 103 -1.83 11.78 -24.48
N GLN A 104 -3.15 11.78 -24.70
CA GLN A 104 -3.90 13.04 -24.85
C GLN A 104 -3.92 13.86 -23.55
N SER A 105 -3.91 13.19 -22.40
CA SER A 105 -3.99 13.78 -21.06
C SER A 105 -2.63 13.97 -20.38
N GLY A 106 -1.55 13.45 -20.96
CA GLY A 106 -0.20 13.56 -20.40
C GLY A 106 0.70 12.41 -20.83
N THR A 107 1.04 11.53 -19.88
CA THR A 107 1.95 10.40 -20.09
C THR A 107 1.40 9.13 -19.46
N LEU A 108 1.35 8.05 -20.24
CA LEU A 108 1.22 6.70 -19.72
C LEU A 108 2.62 6.21 -19.32
N LEU A 109 2.85 6.15 -18.01
CA LEU A 109 4.09 5.61 -17.44
C LEU A 109 3.90 4.12 -17.18
N THR A 110 4.79 3.29 -17.72
CA THR A 110 4.82 1.85 -17.46
C THR A 110 6.10 1.48 -16.72
N TRP A 111 5.99 0.76 -15.60
CA TRP A 111 7.11 0.24 -14.81
C TRP A 111 7.12 -1.29 -14.88
N GLN A 112 8.24 -1.85 -15.34
CA GLN A 112 8.41 -3.26 -15.62
C GLN A 112 9.59 -3.87 -14.88
N MET A 113 9.53 -5.17 -14.63
CA MET A 113 10.64 -5.98 -14.15
C MET A 113 10.66 -7.34 -14.85
N ASP A 114 11.83 -7.68 -15.39
CA ASP A 114 12.14 -9.02 -15.88
C ASP A 114 13.18 -9.66 -14.97
N GLY A 115 12.80 -10.77 -14.36
CA GLY A 115 13.63 -11.49 -13.41
C GLY A 115 13.58 -13.00 -13.61
N SER A 116 14.40 -13.70 -12.85
CA SER A 116 14.37 -15.15 -12.82
C SER A 116 14.61 -15.69 -11.41
N LEU A 117 14.08 -16.88 -11.15
CA LEU A 117 14.30 -17.59 -9.90
C LEU A 117 15.14 -18.84 -10.13
N PRO A 118 15.85 -19.32 -9.10
CA PRO A 118 16.34 -20.69 -9.09
C PRO A 118 15.20 -21.67 -9.39
N TRP A 119 15.49 -22.74 -10.14
CA TRP A 119 14.45 -23.68 -10.57
C TRP A 119 13.67 -24.28 -9.40
N PHE A 120 14.33 -24.57 -8.28
CA PHE A 120 13.69 -25.07 -7.07
C PHE A 120 12.78 -24.05 -6.36
N LEU A 121 12.55 -22.85 -6.91
CA LEU A 121 11.62 -21.85 -6.37
C LEU A 121 10.51 -21.50 -7.39
N PHE A 122 10.33 -22.32 -8.43
CA PHE A 122 9.40 -22.04 -9.53
C PHE A 122 7.94 -21.82 -9.07
N TRP A 123 7.50 -22.44 -7.98
CA TRP A 123 6.14 -22.26 -7.45
C TRP A 123 5.90 -20.89 -6.80
N MET A 124 6.96 -20.14 -6.50
CA MET A 124 6.86 -18.79 -5.92
C MET A 124 6.74 -17.68 -6.96
N THR A 125 6.95 -17.97 -8.25
CA THR A 125 6.91 -16.96 -9.33
C THR A 125 5.63 -16.14 -9.31
N SER A 126 4.47 -16.81 -9.29
CA SER A 126 3.16 -16.15 -9.25
C SER A 126 3.00 -15.26 -8.02
N MET A 127 3.42 -15.72 -6.85
CA MET A 127 3.37 -14.95 -5.60
C MET A 127 4.27 -13.71 -5.68
N MET A 128 5.49 -13.85 -6.21
CA MET A 128 6.40 -12.73 -6.41
C MET A 128 5.84 -11.71 -7.40
N GLN A 129 5.26 -12.16 -8.52
CA GLN A 129 4.61 -11.28 -9.49
C GLN A 129 3.49 -10.47 -8.84
N THR A 130 2.68 -11.09 -7.97
CA THR A 130 1.64 -10.39 -7.21
C THR A 130 2.23 -9.34 -6.27
N PHE A 131 3.22 -9.69 -5.45
CA PHE A 131 3.79 -8.74 -4.48
C PHE A 131 4.55 -7.58 -5.15
N ILE A 132 5.37 -7.86 -6.16
CA ILE A 132 6.07 -6.82 -6.94
C ILE A 132 5.05 -5.93 -7.64
N GLY A 133 4.00 -6.52 -8.24
CA GLY A 133 2.92 -5.77 -8.88
C GLY A 133 2.20 -4.84 -7.90
N MET A 134 1.95 -5.27 -6.66
CA MET A 134 1.36 -4.42 -5.62
C MET A 134 2.30 -3.28 -5.19
N ASP A 135 3.61 -3.52 -5.12
CA ASP A 135 4.60 -2.47 -4.82
C ASP A 135 4.64 -1.44 -5.95
N TYR A 136 4.65 -1.89 -7.21
CA TYR A 136 4.66 -1.02 -8.38
C TYR A 136 3.40 -0.18 -8.46
N GLU A 137 2.21 -0.75 -8.20
CA GLU A 137 0.97 0.03 -8.14
C GLU A 137 1.02 1.13 -7.07
N ARG A 138 1.57 0.84 -5.88
CA ARG A 138 1.72 1.84 -4.81
C ARG A 138 2.73 2.91 -5.20
N GLY A 139 3.89 2.52 -5.74
CA GLY A 139 4.93 3.42 -6.21
C GLY A 139 4.44 4.35 -7.32
N LEU A 140 3.77 3.81 -8.34
CA LEU A 140 3.19 4.58 -9.45
C LEU A 140 2.12 5.59 -8.97
N LYS A 141 1.27 5.21 -8.01
CA LYS A 141 0.30 6.13 -7.41
C LYS A 141 0.98 7.28 -6.66
N MET A 142 2.03 6.99 -5.89
CA MET A 142 2.79 8.04 -5.18
C MET A 142 3.56 8.93 -6.15
N LEU A 143 4.19 8.36 -7.17
CA LEU A 143 4.91 9.11 -8.20
C LEU A 143 3.97 10.03 -8.99
N LYS A 144 2.78 9.55 -9.36
CA LYS A 144 1.73 10.37 -9.98
C LYS A 144 1.38 11.57 -9.10
N GLU A 145 1.04 11.33 -7.83
CA GLU A 145 0.68 12.40 -6.90
C GLU A 145 1.84 13.39 -6.71
N TYR A 146 3.07 12.90 -6.59
CA TYR A 146 4.26 13.72 -6.45
C TYR A 146 4.49 14.62 -7.68
N ILE A 147 4.36 14.09 -8.89
CA ILE A 147 4.53 14.86 -10.13
C ILE A 147 3.43 15.90 -10.30
N GLU A 148 2.19 15.56 -9.95
CA GLU A 148 1.02 16.41 -10.16
C GLU A 148 0.87 17.49 -9.09
N THR A 149 1.26 17.20 -7.84
CA THR A 149 1.00 18.09 -6.69
C THR A 149 2.25 18.54 -5.95
N GLY A 150 3.40 17.91 -6.20
CA GLY A 150 4.68 18.18 -5.52
C GLY A 150 4.83 17.49 -4.16
N LYS A 151 3.84 16.73 -3.69
CA LYS A 151 3.85 16.05 -2.39
C LYS A 151 3.19 14.68 -2.45
N VAL A 152 3.52 13.83 -1.49
CA VAL A 152 2.83 12.55 -1.25
C VAL A 152 2.40 12.54 0.21
N PRO A 153 1.13 12.82 0.53
CA PRO A 153 0.63 12.74 1.90
C PRO A 153 0.48 11.27 2.29
N SER A 154 1.59 10.63 2.65
CA SER A 154 1.63 9.24 3.11
C SER A 154 2.84 9.02 3.99
N GLN A 155 2.60 8.82 5.28
CA GLN A 155 3.61 8.40 6.24
C GLN A 155 3.10 7.19 6.99
N THR A 156 4.01 6.34 7.42
CA THR A 156 3.69 5.16 8.21
C THR A 156 4.51 5.16 9.48
N LYS A 157 3.93 4.61 10.54
CA LYS A 157 4.60 4.46 11.81
C LYS A 157 4.18 3.15 12.45
N VAL A 158 5.16 2.28 12.68
CA VAL A 158 4.92 1.07 13.47
C VAL A 158 4.85 1.47 14.94
N VAL A 159 3.65 1.46 15.51
CA VAL A 159 3.43 1.82 16.93
C VAL A 159 3.94 0.72 17.85
N GLY A 160 3.69 -0.54 17.47
CA GLY A 160 4.12 -1.71 18.23
C GLY A 160 2.97 -2.68 18.45
N ILE A 161 3.16 -3.59 19.41
CA ILE A 161 2.13 -4.58 19.75
C ILE A 161 1.32 -4.05 20.92
N GLU A 162 0.00 -3.98 20.75
CA GLU A 162 -0.94 -3.46 21.73
C GLU A 162 -1.97 -4.53 22.11
N GLN A 163 -2.55 -4.37 23.29
CA GLN A 163 -3.76 -5.09 23.68
C GLN A 163 -4.96 -4.26 23.21
N VAL A 164 -5.81 -4.86 22.38
CA VAL A 164 -7.06 -4.25 21.92
C VAL A 164 -8.21 -4.90 22.68
N GLU A 165 -9.06 -4.06 23.28
CA GLU A 165 -10.28 -4.49 23.96
C GLU A 165 -11.32 -5.03 22.96
N PRO A 166 -12.37 -5.74 23.42
CA PRO A 166 -13.42 -6.21 22.52
C PRO A 166 -14.03 -5.05 21.72
N LEU A 167 -14.14 -5.25 20.40
CA LEU A 167 -14.72 -4.27 19.49
C LEU A 167 -16.00 -4.81 18.88
N LYS A 168 -16.95 -3.91 18.66
CA LYS A 168 -18.21 -4.17 17.98
C LYS A 168 -18.48 -3.02 17.01
N MET A 169 -18.98 -3.31 15.82
CA MET A 169 -19.44 -2.28 14.88
C MET A 169 -20.74 -2.70 14.21
N VAL A 170 -21.52 -1.70 13.80
CA VAL A 170 -22.63 -1.88 12.86
C VAL A 170 -22.21 -1.33 11.51
N GLY A 171 -22.38 -2.12 10.46
CA GLY A 171 -21.84 -1.77 9.16
C GLY A 171 -22.51 -2.48 7.99
N LEU A 172 -21.91 -2.27 6.83
CA LEU A 172 -22.26 -2.93 5.58
C LEU A 172 -21.14 -3.89 5.19
N ARG A 173 -21.53 -5.13 4.85
CA ARG A 173 -20.61 -6.11 4.29
C ARG A 173 -20.56 -5.98 2.76
N ARG A 174 -19.36 -6.00 2.20
CA ARG A 174 -19.10 -5.89 0.76
C ARG A 174 -18.00 -6.86 0.33
N SER A 175 -17.94 -7.10 -0.97
CA SER A 175 -16.85 -7.80 -1.64
C SER A 175 -16.44 -6.99 -2.86
N CYS A 176 -15.14 -6.82 -3.08
CA CYS A 176 -14.60 -6.05 -4.20
C CYS A 176 -13.28 -6.64 -4.69
N THR A 177 -12.76 -6.12 -5.80
CA THR A 177 -11.37 -6.36 -6.20
C THR A 177 -10.41 -5.55 -5.34
N LEU A 178 -9.14 -5.96 -5.24
CA LEU A 178 -8.12 -5.19 -4.51
C LEU A 178 -7.91 -3.80 -5.10
N SER A 179 -7.96 -3.68 -6.43
CA SER A 179 -7.85 -2.40 -7.13
C SER A 179 -9.06 -1.48 -6.93
N GLY A 180 -10.25 -2.05 -6.68
CA GLY A 180 -11.50 -1.33 -6.49
C GLY A 180 -11.86 -1.04 -5.03
N ILE A 181 -10.96 -1.31 -4.08
CA ILE A 181 -11.28 -1.22 -2.65
C ILE A 181 -11.65 0.21 -2.21
N GLY A 182 -10.91 1.22 -2.68
CA GLY A 182 -11.19 2.63 -2.37
C GLY A 182 -12.59 3.07 -2.82
N PRO A 183 -12.90 2.99 -4.13
CA PRO A 183 -14.25 3.31 -4.62
C PRO A 183 -15.36 2.49 -3.97
N SER A 184 -15.10 1.21 -3.68
CA SER A 184 -16.07 0.36 -2.99
C SER A 184 -16.35 0.84 -1.56
N MET A 185 -15.30 1.24 -0.82
CA MET A 185 -15.44 1.76 0.54
C MET A 185 -16.16 3.10 0.55
N GLU A 186 -15.82 4.02 -0.36
CA GLU A 186 -16.49 5.31 -0.49
C GLU A 186 -18.00 5.13 -0.74
N ALA A 187 -18.37 4.26 -1.68
CA ALA A 187 -19.76 3.94 -1.95
C ALA A 187 -20.46 3.31 -0.72
N ALA A 188 -19.79 2.40 -0.02
CA ALA A 188 -20.34 1.77 1.17
C ALA A 188 -20.52 2.77 2.34
N VAL A 189 -19.61 3.71 2.54
CA VAL A 189 -19.76 4.77 3.56
C VAL A 189 -20.93 5.69 3.21
N SER A 190 -21.06 6.10 1.94
CA SER A 190 -22.17 6.94 1.48
C SER A 190 -23.53 6.26 1.67
N GLU A 191 -23.60 4.93 1.56
CA GLU A 191 -24.83 4.15 1.81
C GLU A 191 -25.07 3.89 3.31
N LEU A 192 -24.00 3.71 4.08
CA LEU A 192 -24.06 3.37 5.50
C LEU A 192 -24.72 4.47 6.34
N LEU A 193 -24.31 5.73 6.14
CA LEU A 193 -24.72 6.83 7.02
C LEU A 193 -26.25 7.01 7.08
N PRO A 194 -27.00 7.07 5.96
CA PRO A 194 -28.45 7.17 6.00
C PRO A 194 -29.15 5.94 6.62
N LEU A 195 -28.56 4.75 6.52
CA LEU A 195 -29.11 3.53 7.12
C LEU A 195 -28.97 3.54 8.65
N LEU A 196 -27.83 3.99 9.15
CA LEU A 196 -27.62 4.17 10.58
C LEU A 196 -28.57 5.23 11.16
N GLU A 197 -28.80 6.32 10.43
CA GLU A 197 -29.72 7.39 10.87
C GLU A 197 -31.16 6.89 11.00
N LYS A 198 -31.64 6.12 10.02
CA LYS A 198 -32.99 5.51 10.06
C LYS A 198 -33.21 4.59 11.25
N GLN A 199 -32.16 3.96 11.77
CA GLN A 199 -32.23 3.06 12.92
C GLN A 199 -31.80 3.72 14.24
N GLY A 200 -31.53 5.04 14.24
CA GLY A 200 -31.15 5.78 15.45
C GLY A 200 -29.72 5.49 15.95
N LEU A 201 -28.82 5.05 15.06
CA LEU A 201 -27.45 4.62 15.38
C LEU A 201 -26.36 5.58 14.84
N ALA A 202 -26.74 6.74 14.29
CA ALA A 202 -25.84 7.56 13.46
C ALA A 202 -24.76 8.36 14.21
N GLN A 203 -24.82 8.49 15.54
CA GLN A 203 -24.10 9.58 16.22
C GLN A 203 -22.83 9.20 16.99
N GLU A 204 -22.53 7.92 17.20
CA GLU A 204 -21.43 7.52 18.08
C GLU A 204 -20.42 6.60 17.39
N GLY A 205 -19.14 6.81 17.70
CA GLY A 205 -18.04 5.93 17.31
C GLY A 205 -17.25 6.35 16.07
N GLU A 206 -16.03 5.83 16.01
CA GLU A 206 -15.13 5.97 14.87
C GLU A 206 -15.63 5.11 13.70
N LEU A 207 -15.31 5.54 12.48
CA LEU A 207 -15.48 4.66 11.33
C LEU A 207 -14.41 3.56 11.41
N MET A 208 -14.77 2.35 11.04
CA MET A 208 -13.89 1.18 11.08
C MET A 208 -14.17 0.29 9.90
N SER A 209 -13.14 -0.37 9.37
CA SER A 209 -13.30 -1.48 8.45
C SER A 209 -12.62 -2.75 8.98
N ALA A 210 -13.28 -3.89 8.83
CA ALA A 210 -12.76 -5.20 9.20
C ALA A 210 -12.70 -6.09 7.97
N TYR A 211 -11.56 -6.72 7.76
CA TYR A 211 -11.27 -7.54 6.59
C TYR A 211 -11.38 -9.02 6.92
N HIS A 212 -12.30 -9.71 6.23
CA HIS A 212 -12.63 -11.10 6.52
C HIS A 212 -11.84 -12.08 5.68
N LYS A 213 -11.61 -11.74 4.41
CA LYS A 213 -10.95 -12.63 3.47
C LYS A 213 -10.23 -11.82 2.41
N PHE A 214 -8.92 -12.02 2.31
CA PHE A 214 -8.10 -11.56 1.20
C PHE A 214 -7.72 -12.77 0.35
N ASN A 215 -8.22 -12.82 -0.89
CA ASN A 215 -7.85 -13.86 -1.84
C ASN A 215 -6.87 -13.28 -2.86
N LEU A 216 -5.58 -13.55 -2.65
CA LEU A 216 -4.52 -13.09 -3.56
C LEU A 216 -4.63 -13.72 -4.96
N LYS A 217 -5.19 -14.93 -5.08
CA LYS A 217 -5.33 -15.61 -6.37
C LYS A 217 -6.42 -14.98 -7.23
N SER A 218 -7.58 -14.67 -6.65
CA SER A 218 -8.66 -13.97 -7.36
C SER A 218 -8.57 -12.45 -7.27
N GLN A 219 -7.60 -11.92 -6.52
CA GLN A 219 -7.45 -10.48 -6.23
C GLN A 219 -8.74 -9.85 -5.70
N THR A 220 -9.41 -10.54 -4.78
CA THR A 220 -10.64 -10.06 -4.15
C THR A 220 -10.49 -9.92 -2.63
N CYS A 221 -11.31 -9.04 -2.08
CA CYS A 221 -11.37 -8.75 -0.65
C CYS A 221 -12.82 -8.69 -0.18
N ASP A 222 -13.13 -9.41 0.91
CA ASP A 222 -14.38 -9.28 1.66
C ASP A 222 -14.13 -8.44 2.91
N TYR A 223 -14.93 -7.40 3.10
CA TYR A 223 -14.82 -6.52 4.25
C TYR A 223 -16.19 -6.10 4.78
N THR A 224 -16.22 -5.66 6.04
CA THR A 224 -17.33 -4.90 6.61
C THR A 224 -16.81 -3.51 6.95
N ILE A 225 -17.53 -2.46 6.56
CA ILE A 225 -17.25 -1.07 6.97
C ILE A 225 -18.42 -0.54 7.79
N GLY A 226 -18.13 0.09 8.92
CA GLY A 226 -19.13 0.38 9.92
C GLY A 226 -18.69 1.44 10.93
N LYS A 227 -19.61 1.82 11.81
CA LYS A 227 -19.34 2.66 12.98
C LYS A 227 -19.15 1.77 14.21
N VAL A 228 -18.08 2.05 14.97
CA VAL A 228 -17.80 1.37 16.24
C VAL A 228 -18.91 1.64 17.24
N LEU A 229 -19.35 0.62 17.96
CA LEU A 229 -20.29 0.73 19.07
C LEU A 229 -19.56 0.63 20.41
N ALA A 230 -20.21 1.13 21.46
CA ALA A 230 -19.81 0.77 22.81
C ALA A 230 -19.89 -0.77 22.98
N ALA A 231 -18.91 -1.35 23.68
CA ALA A 231 -18.73 -2.80 23.78
C ALA A 231 -20.00 -3.54 24.28
N ASP A 232 -20.69 -2.93 25.25
CA ASP A 232 -21.86 -3.50 25.92
C ASP A 232 -23.19 -3.24 25.20
N THR A 233 -23.19 -2.54 24.06
CA THR A 233 -24.41 -2.29 23.30
C THR A 233 -24.95 -3.59 22.71
N ASP A 234 -26.12 -4.03 23.18
CA ASP A 234 -26.92 -5.06 22.51
C ASP A 234 -27.76 -4.37 21.43
N VAL A 235 -27.40 -4.60 20.17
CA VAL A 235 -28.06 -3.98 19.03
C VAL A 235 -28.60 -5.07 18.10
N LYS A 236 -29.85 -4.91 17.70
CA LYS A 236 -30.43 -5.63 16.57
C LYS A 236 -30.58 -4.64 15.43
N VAL A 237 -30.11 -5.05 14.26
CA VAL A 237 -30.11 -4.20 13.07
C VAL A 237 -30.89 -4.90 11.97
N ASP A 238 -31.67 -4.11 11.23
CA ASP A 238 -32.36 -4.62 10.06
C ASP A 238 -31.41 -4.66 8.86
N ALA A 239 -31.59 -5.68 8.00
CA ALA A 239 -30.86 -5.78 6.74
C ALA A 239 -31.03 -4.48 5.91
N PRO A 240 -29.99 -4.01 5.22
CA PRO A 240 -28.73 -4.70 4.91
C PRO A 240 -27.61 -4.52 5.95
N LEU A 241 -27.88 -3.87 7.09
CA LEU A 241 -26.87 -3.70 8.14
C LEU A 241 -26.50 -5.05 8.78
N VAL A 242 -25.25 -5.16 9.20
CA VAL A 242 -24.73 -6.31 9.93
C VAL A 242 -23.97 -5.85 11.17
N VAL A 243 -23.96 -6.69 12.20
CA VAL A 243 -23.10 -6.51 13.36
C VAL A 243 -21.84 -7.34 13.16
N TRP A 244 -20.68 -6.71 13.29
CA TRP A 244 -19.39 -7.40 13.39
C TRP A 244 -18.82 -7.21 14.79
N SER A 245 -18.12 -8.21 15.30
CA SER A 245 -17.39 -8.11 16.55
C SER A 245 -16.04 -8.82 16.50
N SER A 246 -15.11 -8.35 17.31
CA SER A 246 -13.86 -9.02 17.64
C SER A 246 -13.74 -9.17 19.15
N PRO A 247 -13.29 -10.33 19.65
CA PRO A 247 -12.89 -10.45 21.05
C PRO A 247 -11.67 -9.56 21.33
N ALA A 248 -11.35 -9.41 22.62
CA ALA A 248 -10.08 -8.84 23.04
C ALA A 248 -8.92 -9.58 22.36
N THR A 249 -8.00 -8.85 21.77
CA THR A 249 -6.93 -9.44 20.96
C THR A 249 -5.65 -8.65 21.08
N LYS A 250 -4.52 -9.36 21.01
CA LYS A 250 -3.21 -8.73 20.90
C LYS A 250 -2.95 -8.45 19.42
N ALA A 251 -2.65 -7.22 19.05
CA ALA A 251 -2.47 -6.84 17.65
C ALA A 251 -1.23 -5.98 17.43
N LEU A 252 -0.58 -6.14 16.29
CA LEU A 252 0.37 -5.15 15.80
C LEU A 252 -0.42 -3.93 15.31
N CYS A 253 -0.08 -2.76 15.83
CA CYS A 253 -0.62 -1.47 15.42
C CYS A 253 0.37 -0.74 14.50
N VAL A 254 -0.11 -0.28 13.35
CA VAL A 254 0.59 0.61 12.43
C VAL A 254 -0.30 1.80 12.12
N GLU A 255 0.21 3.01 12.32
CA GLU A 255 -0.44 4.25 11.91
C GLU A 255 -0.09 4.54 10.46
N HIS A 256 -1.09 4.90 9.66
CA HIS A 256 -0.94 5.56 8.38
C HIS A 256 -1.46 6.99 8.51
N LEU A 257 -0.60 7.95 8.18
CA LEU A 257 -0.91 9.37 8.18
C LEU A 257 -0.98 9.84 6.72
N GLY A 258 -2.07 10.49 6.36
CA GLY A 258 -2.27 11.04 5.02
C GLY A 258 -3.44 10.45 4.25
N ASP A 259 -3.37 10.57 2.93
CA ASP A 259 -4.48 10.27 2.04
C ASP A 259 -4.78 8.76 1.95
N TYR A 260 -6.06 8.40 2.02
CA TYR A 260 -6.54 7.03 1.92
C TYR A 260 -6.17 6.35 0.59
N ARG A 261 -5.93 7.11 -0.49
CA ARG A 261 -5.40 6.60 -1.76
C ARG A 261 -4.05 5.89 -1.59
N HIS A 262 -3.31 6.21 -0.53
CA HIS A 262 -2.02 5.62 -0.19
C HIS A 262 -2.07 4.70 1.04
N LEU A 263 -3.25 4.38 1.60
CA LEU A 263 -3.42 3.56 2.81
C LEU A 263 -2.81 2.15 2.67
N GLY A 264 -2.70 1.64 1.44
CA GLY A 264 -1.96 0.41 1.14
C GLY A 264 -0.50 0.42 1.62
N ASN A 265 0.09 1.60 1.84
CA ASN A 265 1.42 1.73 2.44
C ASN A 265 1.44 1.30 3.90
N GLY A 266 0.45 1.68 4.71
CA GLY A 266 0.32 1.21 6.09
C GLY A 266 0.13 -0.30 6.16
N TRP A 267 -0.71 -0.86 5.29
CA TRP A 267 -0.92 -2.31 5.20
C TRP A 267 0.34 -3.06 4.81
N SER A 268 1.11 -2.53 3.85
CA SER A 268 2.39 -3.13 3.47
C SER A 268 3.39 -3.07 4.62
N ALA A 269 3.53 -1.92 5.28
CA ALA A 269 4.40 -1.76 6.44
C ALA A 269 4.07 -2.76 7.56
N ALA A 270 2.78 -2.91 7.88
CA ALA A 270 2.32 -3.87 8.89
C ALA A 270 2.67 -5.32 8.50
N ASN A 271 2.38 -5.73 7.27
CA ASN A 271 2.68 -7.08 6.78
C ASN A 271 4.19 -7.36 6.71
N GLN A 272 4.99 -6.40 6.26
CA GLN A 272 6.44 -6.53 6.22
C GLN A 272 7.04 -6.62 7.62
N TYR A 273 6.54 -5.84 8.58
CA TYR A 273 6.96 -5.90 9.97
C TYR A 273 6.64 -7.25 10.62
N VAL A 274 5.43 -7.79 10.40
CA VAL A 274 5.04 -9.13 10.86
C VAL A 274 5.99 -10.19 10.32
N ARG A 275 6.35 -10.14 9.03
CA ARG A 275 7.30 -11.08 8.40
C ARG A 275 8.70 -10.94 8.99
N TYR A 276 9.20 -9.72 9.11
CA TYR A 276 10.52 -9.42 9.68
C TYR A 276 10.65 -9.94 11.12
N LYS A 277 9.66 -9.64 11.98
CA LYS A 277 9.62 -10.09 13.38
C LYS A 277 9.17 -11.55 13.55
N ARG A 278 8.80 -12.24 12.46
CA ARG A 278 8.28 -13.61 12.46
C ARG A 278 7.08 -13.79 13.40
N LEU A 279 6.22 -12.78 13.48
CA LEU A 279 5.02 -12.80 14.33
C LEU A 279 3.97 -13.71 13.71
N LYS A 280 3.25 -14.46 14.55
CA LYS A 280 2.17 -15.35 14.11
C LYS A 280 0.86 -14.57 14.13
N GLN A 281 0.20 -14.45 12.98
CA GLN A 281 -1.12 -13.82 12.90
C GLN A 281 -2.20 -14.75 13.44
N SER A 282 -3.19 -14.17 14.11
CA SER A 282 -4.37 -14.89 14.59
C SER A 282 -5.36 -15.17 13.46
N GLY A 283 -6.45 -15.90 13.75
CA GLY A 283 -7.55 -16.08 12.82
C GLY A 283 -8.57 -14.93 12.84
N CYS A 284 -8.43 -13.95 13.74
CA CYS A 284 -9.29 -12.77 13.80
C CYS A 284 -9.06 -11.89 12.57
N SER A 285 -10.13 -11.27 12.08
CA SER A 285 -10.06 -10.28 11.01
C SER A 285 -9.08 -9.17 11.38
N ALA A 286 -8.17 -8.84 10.46
CA ALA A 286 -7.46 -7.57 10.53
C ALA A 286 -8.45 -6.43 10.31
N PHE A 287 -8.17 -5.27 10.88
CA PHE A 287 -9.07 -4.14 10.81
C PHE A 287 -8.31 -2.82 10.83
N GLU A 288 -8.97 -1.76 10.39
CA GLU A 288 -8.48 -0.40 10.51
C GLU A 288 -9.54 0.52 11.09
N ILE A 289 -9.10 1.52 11.84
CA ILE A 289 -9.93 2.53 12.50
C ILE A 289 -9.51 3.89 11.98
N TYR A 290 -10.47 4.66 11.45
CA TYR A 290 -10.26 6.03 11.00
C TYR A 290 -10.44 6.96 12.20
N THR A 291 -9.33 7.31 12.85
CA THR A 291 -9.29 7.93 14.18
C THR A 291 -9.62 9.43 14.20
N ASN A 292 -9.74 10.05 13.02
CA ASN A 292 -10.11 11.44 12.92
C ASN A 292 -11.01 11.71 11.71
N ASP A 293 -11.68 12.86 11.74
CA ASP A 293 -12.68 13.23 10.74
C ASP A 293 -12.02 13.89 9.51
N PRO A 294 -12.05 13.24 8.34
CA PRO A 294 -11.46 13.80 7.12
C PRO A 294 -12.22 15.04 6.61
N HIS A 295 -13.46 15.29 7.05
CA HIS A 295 -14.24 16.45 6.61
C HIS A 295 -13.74 17.78 7.19
N HIS A 296 -13.01 17.75 8.31
CA HIS A 296 -12.61 18.95 9.05
C HIS A 296 -11.10 19.13 9.14
N LEU A 297 -10.31 18.16 8.68
CA LEU A 297 -8.85 18.17 8.78
C LEU A 297 -8.19 18.14 7.40
N PRO A 298 -7.03 18.82 7.24
CA PRO A 298 -6.24 18.69 6.02
C PRO A 298 -5.76 17.25 5.85
N VAL A 299 -5.59 16.81 4.60
CA VAL A 299 -5.28 15.41 4.25
C VAL A 299 -4.05 14.86 4.96
N GLU A 300 -3.05 15.70 5.21
CA GLU A 300 -1.80 15.34 5.89
C GLU A 300 -2.01 14.96 7.37
N GLN A 301 -3.12 15.38 7.96
CA GLN A 301 -3.46 15.08 9.35
C GLN A 301 -4.35 13.86 9.48
N TRP A 302 -4.93 13.34 8.40
CA TRP A 302 -5.77 12.14 8.45
C TRP A 302 -4.97 10.97 9.02
N CYS A 303 -5.57 10.24 9.96
CA CYS A 303 -4.90 9.18 10.69
C CYS A 303 -5.74 7.92 10.73
N THR A 304 -5.21 6.86 10.12
CA THR A 304 -5.79 5.52 10.14
C THR A 304 -4.89 4.58 10.92
N LYS A 305 -5.45 3.91 11.94
CA LYS A 305 -4.75 2.85 12.66
C LYS A 305 -5.10 1.50 12.08
N ILE A 306 -4.09 0.76 11.64
CA ILE A 306 -4.20 -0.59 11.11
C ILE A 306 -3.79 -1.57 12.20
N TYR A 307 -4.64 -2.55 12.45
CA TYR A 307 -4.43 -3.60 13.43
C TYR A 307 -4.34 -4.97 12.74
N LEU A 308 -3.21 -5.66 12.93
CA LEU A 308 -3.02 -7.05 12.56
C LEU A 308 -3.06 -7.93 13.82
N PRO A 309 -4.16 -8.63 14.10
CA PRO A 309 -4.27 -9.55 15.24
C PRO A 309 -3.21 -10.66 15.22
N LEU A 310 -2.65 -10.95 16.40
CA LEU A 310 -1.54 -11.89 16.61
C LEU A 310 -1.96 -13.04 17.55
N LYS A 311 -1.27 -14.18 17.44
CA LYS A 311 -1.41 -15.33 18.35
C LYS A 311 -0.54 -15.18 19.60
#